data_AF-A0A8S3UKJ5-F1
#
_entry.id   AF-A0A8S3UKJ5-F1
#
_cell.length_a   1.000
_cell.length_b   1.000
_cell.length_c   1.000
_cell.angle_alpha   90.00
_cell.angle_beta   90.00
_cell.angle_gamma   90.00
#
_symmetry.space_group_name_H-M   'P 1'
#
loop_
_entity.id
_entity.type
_entity.pdbx_description
1 polymer ?
#
loop_
_entity_poly.entity_id
_entity_poly.type
_entity_poly.pdbx_seq_one_letter_code
_entity_poly.pdbx_strand_id
1 'polypeptide(L)'
;MENQTSKYIDVLQKLVDSYNNTPHQSLGGATPASVTKTNEDEIRYMQYVARKKSVSTGVMKHKKKRRQFYKYRVGNQVRISQLKRVFEKGYQENWTLEFFKISKRYRRQQQDIYKLKDTLKSELKGSFYRYEIQKIDQSKTKLYKIEKIVRKRKLDGKDQVLVKWLGWPIKFNSWIFKNSIKDIK
;
A
#
# COMPACT_ATOMS: atom_id res chain seq x y z
N MET A 1 4.39 20.23 37.39
CA MET A 1 3.05 20.66 36.95
C MET A 1 2.99 20.52 35.44
N GLU A 2 2.28 19.53 34.93
CA GLU A 2 2.04 19.37 33.49
C GLU A 2 0.86 20.27 33.09
N ASN A 3 1.12 21.28 32.26
CA ASN A 3 0.07 22.14 31.71
C ASN A 3 -0.50 21.44 30.48
N GLN A 4 -1.71 20.87 30.59
CA GLN A 4 -2.45 20.28 29.47
C GLN A 4 -3.04 21.40 28.57
N THR A 5 -2.19 22.14 27.87
CA THR A 5 -2.59 23.23 26.97
C THR A 5 -2.21 22.92 25.53
N SER A 6 -3.18 22.92 24.61
CA SER A 6 -2.94 22.74 23.16
C SER A 6 -2.29 23.95 22.46
N LYS A 7 -1.75 24.92 23.22
CA LYS A 7 -1.08 26.11 22.70
C LYS A 7 0.43 25.84 22.60
N TYR A 8 0.86 25.37 21.44
CA TYR A 8 2.28 25.03 21.19
C TYR A 8 3.20 26.24 21.04
N ILE A 9 2.65 27.41 20.69
CA ILE A 9 3.41 28.64 20.46
C ILE A 9 4.23 29.03 21.70
N ASP A 10 3.62 28.94 22.87
CA ASP A 10 4.22 29.37 24.14
C ASP A 10 5.36 28.45 24.62
N VAL A 11 5.42 27.22 24.10
CA VAL A 11 6.41 26.19 24.48
C VAL A 11 7.44 25.96 23.37
N LEU A 12 7.20 26.47 22.17
CA LEU A 12 8.06 26.23 21.00
C LEU A 12 9.51 26.62 21.26
N GLN A 13 9.75 27.79 21.86
CA GLN A 13 11.11 28.24 22.16
C GLN A 13 11.82 27.28 23.12
N LYS A 14 11.12 26.81 24.16
CA LYS A 14 11.67 25.83 25.12
C LYS A 14 12.02 24.50 24.45
N LEU A 15 11.22 24.06 23.46
CA LEU A 15 11.51 22.84 22.70
C LEU A 15 12.74 23.00 21.81
N VAL A 16 12.86 24.13 21.10
CA VAL A 16 14.01 24.44 20.26
C VAL A 16 15.29 24.50 21.10
N ASP A 17 15.23 25.20 22.24
CA ASP A 17 16.36 25.33 23.15
C ASP A 17 16.75 23.98 23.75
N SER A 18 15.77 23.16 24.13
CA SER A 18 16.02 21.80 24.62
C SER A 18 16.69 20.94 23.56
N TYR A 19 16.18 20.92 22.33
CA TYR A 19 16.75 20.13 21.23
C TYR A 19 18.18 20.57 20.91
N ASN A 20 18.39 21.88 20.74
CA ASN A 20 19.67 22.43 20.33
C ASN A 20 20.77 22.24 21.38
N ASN A 21 20.41 22.13 22.66
CA ASN A 21 21.35 21.92 23.76
C ASN A 21 21.42 20.45 24.25
N THR A 22 20.64 19.54 23.66
CA THR A 22 20.72 18.12 23.99
C THR A 22 21.85 17.44 23.20
N PRO A 23 22.71 16.65 23.85
CA PRO A 23 23.71 15.84 23.15
C PRO A 23 23.08 14.82 22.19
N HIS A 24 23.53 14.79 20.94
CA HIS A 24 23.04 13.84 19.93
C HIS A 24 24.07 12.74 19.64
N GLN A 25 23.65 11.47 19.68
CA GLN A 25 24.52 10.33 19.36
C GLN A 25 25.09 10.38 17.93
N SER A 26 24.33 10.94 16.98
CA SER A 26 24.79 11.10 15.60
C SER A 26 25.93 12.10 15.45
N LEU A 27 26.04 13.06 16.39
CA LEU A 27 27.10 14.06 16.45
C LEU A 27 28.22 13.66 17.43
N GLY A 28 28.26 12.39 17.85
CA GLY A 28 29.28 11.90 18.79
C GLY A 28 29.12 12.43 20.22
N GLY A 29 27.91 12.85 20.62
CA GLY A 29 27.66 13.43 21.94
C GLY A 29 27.81 14.96 22.00
N ALA A 30 28.11 15.62 20.87
CA ALA A 30 27.99 17.07 20.77
C ALA A 30 26.51 17.50 20.69
N THR A 31 26.24 18.74 21.08
CA THR A 31 24.92 19.36 20.93
C THR A 31 24.84 20.08 19.58
N PRO A 32 23.65 20.15 18.94
CA PRO A 32 23.49 20.93 17.71
C PRO A 32 23.98 22.38 17.82
N ALA A 33 23.75 23.04 18.96
CA ALA A 33 24.20 24.42 19.19
C ALA A 33 25.73 24.58 19.24
N SER A 34 26.46 23.53 19.63
CA SER A 34 27.93 23.55 19.68
C SER A 34 28.60 23.34 18.32
N VAL A 35 27.83 23.10 17.25
CA VAL A 35 28.37 22.87 15.90
C VAL A 35 28.63 24.21 15.21
N THR A 36 29.88 24.48 14.91
CA THR A 36 30.38 25.69 14.23
C THR A 36 31.07 25.30 12.92
N LYS A 37 31.38 26.30 12.08
CA LYS A 37 32.02 26.03 10.78
C LYS A 37 33.39 25.35 10.90
N THR A 38 34.07 25.50 12.03
CA THR A 38 35.39 24.92 12.28
C THR A 38 35.33 23.44 12.66
N ASN A 39 34.31 23.00 13.40
CA ASN A 39 34.16 21.61 13.84
C ASN A 39 33.20 20.78 12.95
N GLU A 40 32.45 21.42 12.04
CA GLU A 40 31.50 20.77 11.14
C GLU A 40 32.16 19.62 10.36
N ASP A 41 33.38 19.83 9.84
CA ASP A 41 34.10 18.85 9.04
C ASP A 41 34.49 17.61 9.85
N GLU A 42 34.93 17.79 11.10
CA GLU A 42 35.28 16.70 12.00
C GLU A 42 34.03 15.88 12.38
N ILE A 43 32.93 16.56 12.71
CA ILE A 43 31.66 15.92 13.05
C ILE A 43 31.10 15.16 11.84
N ARG A 44 31.18 15.75 10.64
CA ARG A 44 30.77 15.11 9.38
C ARG A 44 31.63 13.89 9.07
N TYR A 45 32.95 13.97 9.27
CA TYR A 45 33.85 12.84 9.11
C TYR A 45 33.51 11.71 10.11
N MET A 46 33.26 12.04 11.38
CA MET A 46 32.82 11.06 12.38
C MET A 46 31.49 10.40 11.98
N GLN A 47 30.50 11.19 11.54
CA GLN A 47 29.16 10.73 11.22
C GLN A 47 29.12 9.79 9.99
N TYR A 48 29.84 10.13 8.92
CA TYR A 48 29.71 9.45 7.62
C TYR A 48 30.90 8.57 7.24
N VAL A 49 32.10 8.85 7.74
CA VAL A 49 33.35 8.21 7.29
C VAL A 49 33.92 7.29 8.36
N ALA A 50 34.13 7.78 9.59
CA ALA A 50 34.74 6.99 10.66
C ALA A 50 33.88 5.78 11.05
N ARG A 51 32.55 5.95 11.09
CA ARG A 51 31.59 4.87 11.40
C ARG A 51 31.60 3.73 10.38
N LYS A 52 32.14 3.93 9.17
CA LYS A 52 32.31 2.88 8.15
C LYS A 52 33.58 2.06 8.32
N LYS A 53 34.58 2.53 9.11
CA LYS A 53 35.87 1.84 9.29
C LYS A 53 35.82 0.62 10.21
N SER A 54 34.72 0.37 10.91
CA SER A 54 34.44 -0.97 11.47
C SER A 54 34.01 -1.92 10.35
N VAL A 55 34.79 -2.01 9.27
CA VAL A 55 34.72 -3.15 8.35
C VAL A 55 35.35 -4.29 9.13
N SER A 56 34.49 -5.14 9.68
CA SER A 56 34.89 -6.38 10.32
C SER A 56 35.98 -7.08 9.50
N THR A 57 37.17 -7.22 10.06
CA THR A 57 38.22 -8.17 9.63
C THR A 57 37.80 -9.64 9.88
N GLY A 58 36.49 -9.90 9.85
CA GLY A 58 35.93 -11.24 9.87
C GLY A 58 35.67 -11.61 8.43
N VAL A 59 36.30 -12.70 7.97
CA VAL A 59 36.01 -13.39 6.71
C VAL A 59 34.50 -13.28 6.45
N MET A 60 34.13 -12.48 5.46
CA MET A 60 32.76 -12.15 5.15
C MET A 60 32.11 -13.45 4.66
N LYS A 61 31.57 -14.26 5.58
CA LYS A 61 30.86 -15.51 5.24
C LYS A 61 29.83 -15.12 4.19
N HIS A 62 30.08 -15.49 2.94
CA HIS A 62 29.16 -15.21 1.83
C HIS A 62 27.86 -15.94 2.13
N LYS A 63 26.95 -15.25 2.82
CA LYS A 63 25.61 -15.74 3.09
C LYS A 63 24.99 -15.90 1.72
N LYS A 64 24.89 -17.15 1.23
CA LYS A 64 24.30 -17.45 -0.08
C LYS A 64 23.03 -16.62 -0.21
N LYS A 65 22.98 -15.73 -1.21
CA LYS A 65 21.82 -14.86 -1.43
C LYS A 65 20.61 -15.78 -1.58
N ARG A 66 19.73 -15.80 -0.58
CA ARG A 66 18.48 -16.58 -0.67
C ARG A 66 17.75 -16.09 -1.90
N ARG A 67 17.38 -17.00 -2.80
CA ARG A 67 16.57 -16.65 -3.98
C ARG A 67 15.30 -16.00 -3.44
N GLN A 68 15.16 -14.70 -3.65
CA GLN A 68 14.00 -13.96 -3.20
C GLN A 68 12.83 -14.37 -4.10
N PHE A 69 11.84 -15.07 -3.56
CA PHE A 69 10.66 -15.51 -4.30
C PHE A 69 9.60 -14.40 -4.35
N TYR A 70 8.93 -14.24 -5.49
CA TYR A 70 7.76 -13.37 -5.58
C TYR A 70 6.63 -13.93 -4.70
N LYS A 71 5.97 -13.08 -3.91
CA LYS A 71 4.81 -13.51 -3.10
C LYS A 71 3.68 -14.05 -3.98
N TYR A 72 3.44 -13.42 -5.13
CA TYR A 72 2.34 -13.78 -6.03
C TYR A 72 2.83 -14.33 -7.37
N ARG A 73 2.03 -15.23 -7.96
CA ARG A 73 2.30 -15.85 -9.25
C ARG A 73 1.50 -15.17 -10.36
N VAL A 74 2.06 -15.15 -11.56
CA VAL A 74 1.32 -14.76 -12.77
C VAL A 74 0.06 -15.63 -12.88
N GLY A 75 -1.07 -15.02 -13.23
CA GLY A 75 -2.38 -15.68 -13.29
C GLY A 75 -3.15 -15.70 -11.97
N ASN A 76 -2.55 -15.38 -10.82
CA ASN A 76 -3.32 -15.23 -9.58
C ASN A 76 -4.32 -14.09 -9.70
N GLN A 77 -5.52 -14.30 -9.14
CA GLN A 77 -6.52 -13.24 -9.02
C GLN A 77 -6.28 -12.42 -7.76
N VAL A 78 -6.43 -11.11 -7.91
CA VAL A 78 -6.15 -10.13 -6.87
C VAL A 78 -7.19 -9.00 -6.88
N ARG A 79 -7.41 -8.38 -5.71
CA ARG A 79 -8.00 -7.03 -5.57
C ARG A 79 -6.89 -6.00 -5.46
N ILE A 80 -7.21 -4.75 -5.77
CA ILE A 80 -6.29 -3.61 -5.62
C ILE A 80 -6.77 -2.76 -4.45
N SER A 81 -5.84 -2.12 -3.74
CA SER A 81 -6.17 -1.16 -2.68
C SER A 81 -6.91 0.07 -3.25
N GLN A 82 -7.96 0.52 -2.57
CA GLN A 82 -8.63 1.78 -2.90
C GLN A 82 -7.83 2.98 -2.40
N LEU A 83 -7.84 4.07 -3.17
CA LEU A 83 -7.24 5.32 -2.76
C LEU A 83 -8.15 5.98 -1.71
N LYS A 84 -7.63 6.14 -0.49
CA LYS A 84 -8.36 6.78 0.60
C LYS A 84 -8.52 8.27 0.37
N ARG A 85 -9.74 8.80 0.59
CA ARG A 85 -9.99 10.24 0.71
C ARG A 85 -9.66 10.73 2.13
N VAL A 86 -9.45 12.04 2.27
CA VAL A 86 -9.00 12.71 3.51
C VAL A 86 -9.90 12.40 4.72
N PHE A 87 -11.20 12.19 4.51
CA PHE A 87 -12.19 11.96 5.57
C PHE A 87 -12.93 10.62 5.45
N GLU A 88 -12.27 9.58 4.94
CA GLU A 88 -12.86 8.24 4.92
C GLU A 88 -12.90 7.62 6.30
N LYS A 89 -14.03 6.97 6.60
CA LYS A 89 -14.24 6.31 7.89
C LYS A 89 -13.49 4.98 7.90
N GLY A 90 -12.83 4.65 9.00
CA GLY A 90 -11.97 3.46 9.11
C GLY A 90 -12.67 2.11 8.86
N TYR A 91 -14.01 2.06 8.96
CA TYR A 91 -14.80 0.86 8.69
C TYR A 91 -15.09 0.63 7.19
N GLN A 92 -14.75 1.58 6.31
CA GLN A 92 -14.97 1.42 4.87
C GLN A 92 -13.99 0.39 4.28
N GLU A 93 -14.45 -0.35 3.26
CA GLU A 93 -13.63 -1.37 2.60
C GLU A 93 -12.41 -0.71 1.90
N ASN A 94 -11.19 -1.21 2.18
CA ASN A 94 -9.96 -0.66 1.61
C ASN A 94 -9.56 -1.30 0.26
N TRP A 95 -10.37 -2.20 -0.28
CA TRP A 95 -10.06 -3.01 -1.46
C TRP A 95 -11.15 -2.88 -2.50
N THR A 96 -10.78 -2.91 -3.78
CA THR A 96 -11.73 -2.87 -4.89
C THR A 96 -12.66 -4.10 -4.88
N LEU A 97 -13.93 -3.90 -5.23
CA LEU A 97 -14.85 -5.02 -5.46
C LEU A 97 -14.56 -5.75 -6.78
N GLU A 98 -13.93 -5.07 -7.74
CA GLU A 98 -13.43 -5.66 -8.99
C GLU A 98 -12.21 -6.57 -8.75
N PHE A 99 -12.15 -7.66 -9.54
CA PHE A 99 -11.05 -8.63 -9.50
C PHE A 99 -10.20 -8.54 -10.76
N PHE A 100 -8.89 -8.61 -10.55
CA PHE A 100 -7.89 -8.54 -11.60
C PHE A 100 -7.03 -9.79 -11.62
N LYS A 101 -6.39 -10.08 -12.75
CA LYS A 101 -5.40 -11.15 -12.87
C LYS A 101 -4.01 -10.56 -13.04
N ILE A 102 -3.03 -11.14 -12.36
CA ILE A 102 -1.62 -10.77 -12.57
C ILE A 102 -1.20 -11.20 -13.98
N SER A 103 -0.80 -10.26 -14.83
CA SER A 103 -0.33 -10.51 -16.19
C SER A 103 1.19 -10.70 -16.23
N LYS A 104 1.94 -9.82 -15.56
CA LYS A 104 3.41 -9.82 -15.52
C LYS A 104 3.89 -9.47 -14.11
N ARG A 105 5.12 -9.87 -13.79
CA ARG A 105 5.81 -9.51 -12.54
C ARG A 105 7.27 -9.24 -12.82
N TYR A 106 7.83 -8.24 -12.16
CA TYR A 106 9.24 -7.88 -12.26
C TYR A 106 9.70 -7.20 -10.96
N ARG A 107 11.00 -6.95 -10.82
CA ARG A 107 11.56 -6.23 -9.68
C ARG A 107 12.24 -4.94 -10.09
N ARG A 108 12.12 -3.94 -9.23
CA ARG A 108 12.89 -2.70 -9.28
C ARG A 108 13.35 -2.37 -7.86
N GLN A 109 14.63 -2.07 -7.67
CA GLN A 109 15.18 -1.70 -6.35
C GLN A 109 14.76 -2.66 -5.21
N GLN A 110 14.81 -3.98 -5.45
CA GLN A 110 14.41 -5.04 -4.51
C GLN A 110 12.92 -5.10 -4.15
N GLN A 111 12.06 -4.31 -4.79
CA GLN A 111 10.61 -4.34 -4.61
C GLN A 111 9.94 -5.18 -5.70
N ASP A 112 9.00 -6.04 -5.29
CA ASP A 112 8.16 -6.83 -6.20
C ASP A 112 7.08 -5.92 -6.82
N ILE A 113 7.06 -5.85 -8.15
CA ILE A 113 6.11 -5.07 -8.93
C ILE A 113 5.30 -5.99 -9.86
N TYR A 114 4.01 -5.73 -9.98
CA TYR A 114 3.05 -6.53 -10.72
C TYR A 114 2.31 -5.67 -11.75
N LYS A 115 2.10 -6.24 -12.95
CA LYS A 115 1.14 -5.73 -13.93
C LYS A 115 -0.13 -6.54 -13.83
N LEU A 116 -1.26 -5.87 -13.96
CA LEU A 116 -2.59 -6.48 -13.81
C LEU A 116 -3.36 -6.36 -15.13
N LYS A 117 -4.31 -7.27 -15.32
CA LYS A 117 -5.30 -7.21 -16.39
C LYS A 117 -6.69 -7.52 -15.85
N ASP A 118 -7.69 -6.94 -16.48
CA ASP A 118 -9.11 -7.17 -16.20
C ASP A 118 -9.53 -8.59 -16.55
N THR A 119 -10.75 -8.97 -16.13
CA THR A 119 -11.39 -10.22 -16.53
C THR A 119 -11.60 -10.31 -18.05
N LEU A 120 -11.80 -9.17 -18.74
CA LEU A 120 -11.86 -9.05 -20.21
C LEU A 120 -10.47 -9.02 -20.88
N LYS A 121 -9.38 -9.36 -20.16
CA LYS A 121 -7.99 -9.37 -20.64
C LYS A 121 -7.40 -8.02 -21.04
N SER A 122 -8.09 -6.90 -20.81
CA SER A 122 -7.53 -5.55 -20.95
C SER A 122 -6.45 -5.31 -19.89
N GLU A 123 -5.26 -4.86 -20.27
CA GLU A 123 -4.22 -4.49 -19.31
C GLU A 123 -4.60 -3.20 -18.56
N LEU A 124 -4.35 -3.16 -17.25
CA LEU A 124 -4.52 -1.93 -16.48
C LEU A 124 -3.33 -1.00 -16.73
N LYS A 125 -3.63 0.30 -16.85
CA LYS A 125 -2.61 1.33 -16.86
C LYS A 125 -1.95 1.40 -15.48
N GLY A 126 -0.62 1.34 -15.45
CA GLY A 126 0.16 1.43 -14.22
C GLY A 126 0.80 0.10 -13.79
N SER A 127 1.45 0.12 -12.63
CA SER A 127 2.11 -1.02 -12.01
C SER A 127 1.81 -1.00 -10.52
N PHE A 128 1.66 -2.16 -9.91
CA PHE A 128 1.23 -2.30 -8.52
C PHE A 128 2.28 -2.99 -7.69
N TYR A 129 2.49 -2.50 -6.48
CA TYR A 129 3.37 -3.12 -5.51
C TYR A 129 2.68 -4.28 -4.80
N ARG A 130 3.49 -5.12 -4.15
CA ARG A 130 3.03 -6.23 -3.32
C ARG A 130 1.98 -5.84 -2.28
N TYR A 131 2.09 -4.65 -1.68
CA TYR A 131 1.19 -4.18 -0.62
C TYR A 131 -0.12 -3.58 -1.15
N GLU A 132 -0.16 -3.22 -2.43
CA GLU A 132 -1.34 -2.64 -3.10
C GLU A 132 -2.26 -3.71 -3.70
N ILE A 133 -1.88 -4.99 -3.58
CA ILE A 133 -2.65 -6.11 -4.11
C ILE A 133 -2.89 -7.21 -3.07
N GLN A 134 -4.11 -7.73 -3.07
CA GLN A 134 -4.52 -8.83 -2.20
C GLN A 134 -5.00 -10.00 -3.03
N LYS A 135 -4.37 -11.17 -2.88
CA LYS A 135 -4.81 -12.40 -3.53
C LYS A 135 -6.18 -12.84 -3.03
N ILE A 136 -7.05 -13.22 -3.96
CA ILE A 136 -8.39 -13.74 -3.70
C ILE A 136 -8.38 -15.24 -3.94
N ASP A 137 -9.18 -15.95 -3.14
CA ASP A 137 -9.55 -17.34 -3.40
C ASP A 137 -10.92 -17.39 -4.09
N GLN A 138 -10.95 -17.89 -5.32
CA GLN A 138 -12.16 -18.02 -6.12
C GLN A 138 -13.19 -18.95 -5.46
N SER A 139 -12.71 -20.00 -4.78
CA SER A 139 -13.59 -21.01 -4.18
C SER A 139 -14.51 -20.43 -3.10
N LYS A 140 -14.05 -19.36 -2.43
CA LYS A 140 -14.75 -18.70 -1.33
C LYS A 140 -15.65 -17.55 -1.78
N THR A 141 -15.42 -16.98 -2.97
CA THR A 141 -16.11 -15.77 -3.43
C THR A 141 -17.27 -16.11 -4.37
N LYS A 142 -18.42 -16.49 -3.80
CA LYS A 142 -19.62 -16.88 -4.58
C LYS A 142 -20.67 -15.77 -4.74
N LEU A 143 -20.57 -14.69 -3.96
CA LEU A 143 -21.58 -13.63 -3.93
C LEU A 143 -21.03 -12.32 -4.48
N TYR A 144 -21.83 -11.66 -5.32
CA TYR A 144 -21.53 -10.36 -5.92
C TYR A 144 -22.62 -9.37 -5.54
N LYS A 145 -22.21 -8.18 -5.08
CA LYS A 145 -23.14 -7.11 -4.71
C LYS A 145 -23.68 -6.43 -5.97
N ILE A 146 -24.98 -6.21 -6.00
CA ILE A 146 -25.67 -5.50 -7.08
C ILE A 146 -25.77 -4.02 -6.71
N GLU A 147 -25.40 -3.12 -7.63
CA GLU A 147 -25.59 -1.67 -7.48
C GLU A 147 -27.03 -1.29 -7.85
N LYS A 148 -27.45 -1.70 -9.06
CA LYS A 148 -28.79 -1.44 -9.56
C LYS A 148 -29.20 -2.40 -10.68
N ILE A 149 -30.50 -2.56 -10.85
CA ILE A 149 -31.09 -3.21 -12.02
C ILE A 149 -31.31 -2.14 -13.09
N VAL A 150 -30.70 -2.32 -14.25
CA VAL A 150 -30.72 -1.35 -15.35
C VAL A 150 -31.89 -1.58 -16.29
N ARG A 151 -32.15 -2.85 -16.64
CA ARG A 151 -33.23 -3.27 -17.55
C ARG A 151 -33.82 -4.60 -17.12
N LYS A 152 -35.03 -4.89 -17.58
CA LYS A 152 -35.73 -6.17 -17.41
C LYS A 152 -36.15 -6.67 -18.79
N ARG A 153 -36.08 -7.98 -19.02
CA ARG A 153 -36.57 -8.62 -20.24
C ARG A 153 -37.13 -10.01 -19.94
N LYS A 154 -37.93 -10.54 -20.85
CA LYS A 154 -38.39 -11.93 -20.84
C LYS A 154 -37.73 -12.66 -22.01
N LEU A 155 -37.03 -13.76 -21.74
CA LEU A 155 -36.40 -14.62 -22.75
C LEU A 155 -36.89 -16.05 -22.52
N ASP A 156 -37.52 -16.65 -23.52
CA ASP A 156 -38.11 -18.01 -23.45
C ASP A 156 -38.99 -18.22 -22.20
N GLY A 157 -39.86 -17.25 -21.92
CA GLY A 157 -40.75 -17.27 -20.77
C GLY A 157 -40.08 -17.00 -19.41
N LYS A 158 -38.75 -16.87 -19.35
CA LYS A 158 -37.99 -16.62 -18.11
C LYS A 158 -37.63 -15.14 -17.95
N ASP A 159 -37.83 -14.63 -16.73
CA ASP A 159 -37.48 -13.26 -16.37
C ASP A 159 -35.97 -13.10 -16.19
N GLN A 160 -35.38 -12.21 -16.97
CA GLN A 160 -33.99 -11.79 -16.85
C GLN A 160 -33.89 -10.30 -16.54
N VAL A 161 -32.86 -9.94 -15.79
CA VAL A 161 -32.56 -8.55 -15.47
C VAL A 161 -31.10 -8.23 -15.80
N LEU A 162 -30.89 -7.05 -16.39
CA LEU A 162 -29.57 -6.52 -16.67
C LEU A 162 -29.07 -5.83 -15.42
N VAL A 163 -28.00 -6.36 -14.85
CA VAL A 163 -27.48 -5.91 -13.57
C VAL A 163 -26.24 -5.05 -13.76
N LYS A 164 -26.21 -3.94 -13.04
CA LYS A 164 -25.00 -3.16 -12.78
C LYS A 164 -24.41 -3.64 -11.46
N TRP A 165 -23.23 -4.25 -11.53
CA TRP A 165 -22.52 -4.77 -10.37
C TRP A 165 -21.83 -3.66 -9.57
N LEU A 166 -21.93 -3.71 -8.24
CA LEU A 166 -21.39 -2.69 -7.36
C LEU A 166 -19.86 -2.66 -7.44
N GLY A 167 -19.32 -1.49 -7.81
CA GLY A 167 -17.88 -1.27 -7.90
C GLY A 167 -17.21 -1.89 -9.13
N TRP A 168 -17.97 -2.33 -10.13
CA TRP A 168 -17.46 -2.82 -11.42
C TRP A 168 -17.80 -1.84 -12.54
N PRO A 169 -16.96 -1.67 -13.57
CA PRO A 169 -17.28 -0.87 -14.76
C PRO A 169 -18.53 -1.33 -15.55
N ILE A 170 -19.17 -0.43 -16.31
CA ILE A 170 -20.40 -0.70 -17.09
C ILE A 170 -20.23 -1.85 -18.11
N LYS A 171 -19.01 -2.01 -18.65
CA LYS A 171 -18.66 -3.09 -19.58
C LYS A 171 -18.87 -4.51 -19.02
N PHE A 172 -19.03 -4.64 -17.69
CA PHE A 172 -19.29 -5.91 -17.03
C PHE A 172 -20.76 -6.13 -16.68
N ASN A 173 -21.66 -5.23 -17.09
CA ASN A 173 -23.09 -5.45 -16.90
C ASN A 173 -23.51 -6.73 -17.62
N SER A 174 -24.26 -7.59 -16.92
CA SER A 174 -24.66 -8.88 -17.45
C SER A 174 -26.13 -9.17 -17.15
N TRP A 175 -26.74 -9.95 -18.04
CA TRP A 175 -28.08 -10.47 -17.84
C TRP A 175 -28.00 -11.68 -16.90
N ILE A 176 -28.75 -11.62 -15.81
CA ILE A 176 -28.91 -12.74 -14.89
C ILE A 176 -30.39 -13.06 -14.73
N PHE A 177 -30.69 -14.30 -14.33
CA PHE A 177 -32.06 -14.68 -14.00
C PHE A 177 -32.49 -13.99 -12.72
N LYS A 178 -33.74 -13.52 -12.70
CA LYS A 178 -34.33 -12.86 -11.52
C LYS A 178 -34.26 -13.76 -10.27
N ASN A 179 -34.40 -15.08 -10.45
CA ASN A 179 -34.37 -16.07 -9.38
C ASN A 179 -32.98 -16.24 -8.73
N SER A 180 -31.91 -15.77 -9.38
CA SER A 180 -30.55 -15.83 -8.82
C SER A 180 -30.24 -14.70 -7.86
N ILE A 181 -31.10 -13.68 -7.79
CA ILE A 181 -30.94 -12.53 -6.89
C ILE A 181 -31.41 -12.94 -5.50
N LYS A 182 -30.59 -12.64 -4.51
CA LYS A 182 -30.92 -12.82 -3.09
C LYS A 182 -30.84 -11.47 -2.41
N ASP A 183 -31.92 -11.08 -1.76
CA ASP A 183 -31.91 -9.91 -0.90
C ASP A 183 -31.21 -10.26 0.41
N ILE A 184 -30.20 -9.47 0.75
CA ILE A 184 -29.52 -9.56 2.04
C ILE A 184 -30.30 -8.64 2.97
N LYS A 185 -31.10 -9.23 3.87
CA LYS A 185 -31.69 -8.51 5.02
C LYS A 185 -30.62 -8.21 6.05
#